data_AF-A0A0F9CRK5-F1
#
_entry.id   AF-A0A0F9CRK5-F1
#
_cell.length_a   1.000
_cell.length_b   1.000
_cell.length_c   1.000
_cell.angle_alpha   90.00
_cell.angle_beta   90.00
_cell.angle_gamma   90.00
#
_symmetry.space_group_name_H-M   'P 1'
#
loop_
_entity.id
_entity.type
_entity.pdbx_description
1 polymer ?
#
loop_
_entity_poly.entity_id
_entity_poly.type
_entity_poly.pdbx_seq_one_letter_code
_entity_poly.pdbx_strand_id
1 'polypeptide(L)'
;KFAENARDARLGETVELVGSEIREFARLCQLVISALDDWLGGLSFPIAPKAEGETGGGNEPETKEGTVGDLGSLASRIGRWLCEHSVTGMPDNIDEEGVLTAFSDMEEGELKEALAELEMESCVVLSHVIGTRLPRIQTAEELFLVFDPLVLKSSPITDALHLVDLVLAGDGSVSLSDLHDQSGMDQRRFNPAAGMIVAEIGEGRVSRTYSPDYPARYFTMASEDRVALKRLGKQLTG
;
A
#
# COMPACT_ATOMS: atom_id res chain seq x y z
N LYS A 1 8.38 34.83 9.45
CA LYS A 1 8.74 35.54 8.19
C LYS A 1 7.55 35.73 7.24
N PHE A 2 6.91 34.68 6.68
CA PHE A 2 5.76 34.89 5.77
C PHE A 2 4.60 35.67 6.42
N ALA A 3 4.16 35.24 7.61
CA ALA A 3 3.04 35.87 8.31
C ALA A 3 3.31 37.32 8.74
N GLU A 4 4.58 37.70 8.88
CA GLU A 4 5.00 39.06 9.22
C GLU A 4 5.05 39.94 7.97
N ASN A 5 5.53 39.42 6.84
CA ASN A 5 5.66 40.17 5.59
C ASN A 5 4.36 40.21 4.75
N ALA A 6 3.43 39.30 4.99
CA ALA A 6 2.16 39.23 4.27
C ALA A 6 1.17 40.35 4.65
N ARG A 7 1.36 41.01 5.81
CA ARG A 7 0.46 42.08 6.28
C ARG A 7 0.61 43.40 5.53
N ASP A 8 1.76 43.64 4.91
CA ASP A 8 2.09 44.90 4.21
C ASP A 8 2.21 44.74 2.67
N ALA A 9 2.01 43.53 2.13
CA ALA A 9 2.19 43.24 0.70
C ALA A 9 0.99 43.70 -0.14
N ARG A 10 1.22 44.47 -1.21
CA ARG A 10 0.16 44.85 -2.17
C ARG A 10 -0.15 43.70 -3.13
N LEU A 11 -1.37 43.70 -3.70
CA LEU A 11 -1.82 42.74 -4.71
C LEU A 11 -0.81 42.68 -5.88
N GLY A 12 -0.09 41.56 -5.99
CA GLY A 12 1.02 41.34 -6.93
C GLY A 12 2.35 40.97 -6.25
N GLU A 13 2.66 41.60 -5.12
CA GLU A 13 3.90 41.35 -4.35
C GLU A 13 3.82 40.03 -3.55
N THR A 14 2.61 39.58 -3.24
CA THR A 14 2.37 38.28 -2.59
C THR A 14 2.81 37.11 -3.47
N VAL A 15 2.72 37.24 -4.80
CA VAL A 15 3.13 36.18 -5.75
C VAL A 15 4.66 36.04 -5.76
N GLU A 16 5.40 37.14 -5.70
CA GLU A 16 6.87 37.10 -5.59
C GLU A 16 7.34 36.56 -4.24
N LEU A 17 6.63 36.91 -3.16
CA LEU A 17 6.92 36.39 -1.81
C LEU A 17 6.68 34.87 -1.74
N VAL A 18 5.56 34.38 -2.26
CA VAL A 18 5.26 32.95 -2.37
C VAL A 18 6.29 32.25 -3.27
N GLY A 19 6.64 32.84 -4.41
CA GLY A 19 7.66 32.29 -5.30
C GLY A 19 9.05 32.19 -4.66
N SER A 20 9.41 33.12 -3.79
CA SER A 20 10.65 33.09 -3.00
C SER A 20 10.63 31.95 -1.97
N GLU A 21 9.51 31.73 -1.29
CA GLU A 21 9.40 30.66 -0.29
C GLU A 21 9.33 29.28 -0.92
N ILE A 22 8.67 29.12 -2.08
CA ILE A 22 8.70 27.87 -2.85
C ILE A 22 10.13 27.51 -3.25
N ARG A 23 10.92 28.50 -3.67
CA ARG A 23 12.35 28.28 -4.01
C ARG A 23 13.18 27.91 -2.78
N GLU A 24 12.94 28.53 -1.64
CA GLU A 24 13.65 28.19 -0.40
C GLU A 24 13.26 26.80 0.13
N PHE A 25 11.99 26.44 0.02
CA PHE A 25 11.51 25.08 0.32
C PHE A 25 12.18 24.04 -0.59
N ALA A 26 12.20 24.28 -1.91
CA ALA A 26 12.88 23.40 -2.86
C ALA A 26 14.39 23.25 -2.55
N ARG A 27 15.05 24.34 -2.13
CA ARG A 27 16.45 24.31 -1.70
C ARG A 27 16.67 23.43 -0.47
N LEU A 28 15.75 23.49 0.51
CA LEU A 28 15.80 22.65 1.70
C LEU A 28 15.55 21.18 1.37
N CYS A 29 14.58 20.86 0.51
CA CYS A 29 14.35 19.51 0.02
C CYS A 29 15.60 18.94 -0.65
N GLN A 30 16.27 19.73 -1.51
CA GLN A 30 17.49 19.30 -2.18
C GLN A 30 18.62 18.99 -1.18
N LEU A 31 18.71 19.75 -0.11
CA LEU A 31 19.72 19.56 0.94
C LEU A 31 19.47 18.27 1.74
N VAL A 32 18.21 17.94 2.00
CA VAL A 32 17.82 16.65 2.62
C VAL A 32 18.13 15.48 1.69
N ILE A 33 17.77 15.60 0.40
CA ILE A 33 18.06 14.56 -0.60
C ILE A 33 19.57 14.32 -0.71
N SER A 34 20.38 15.38 -0.82
CA SER A 34 21.83 15.24 -0.87
C SER A 34 22.42 14.61 0.40
N ALA A 35 21.87 14.90 1.58
CA ALA A 35 22.30 14.26 2.82
C ALA A 35 21.93 12.76 2.87
N LEU A 36 20.78 12.38 2.32
CA LEU A 36 20.38 10.98 2.16
C LEU A 36 21.27 10.27 1.13
N ASP A 37 21.57 10.91 0.00
CA ASP A 37 22.46 10.36 -1.04
C ASP A 37 23.88 10.17 -0.52
N ASP A 38 24.42 11.11 0.26
CA ASP A 38 25.73 10.98 0.90
C ASP A 38 25.73 9.87 1.97
N TRP A 39 24.63 9.72 2.72
CA TRP A 39 24.47 8.65 3.69
C TRP A 39 24.41 7.27 3.02
N LEU A 40 23.67 7.15 1.91
CA LEU A 40 23.59 5.96 1.08
C LEU A 40 24.92 5.67 0.35
N GLY A 41 25.62 6.70 -0.10
CA GLY A 41 26.94 6.60 -0.74
C GLY A 41 28.05 6.11 0.21
N GLY A 42 27.85 6.24 1.53
CA GLY A 42 28.72 5.68 2.55
C GLY A 42 28.61 4.17 2.75
N LEU A 43 27.56 3.53 2.19
CA LEU A 43 27.38 2.08 2.24
C LEU A 43 28.15 1.41 1.10
N SER A 44 29.44 1.13 1.32
CA SER A 44 30.15 0.15 0.50
C SER A 44 29.60 -1.24 0.84
N PHE A 45 28.60 -1.69 0.07
CA PHE A 45 28.22 -3.09 0.06
C PHE A 45 29.41 -3.92 -0.46
N PRO A 46 29.81 -5.02 0.20
CA PRO A 46 30.81 -5.91 -0.35
C PRO A 46 30.27 -6.46 -1.68
N ILE A 47 30.93 -6.11 -2.78
CA ILE A 47 30.68 -6.69 -4.09
C ILE A 47 30.93 -8.20 -3.94
N ALA A 48 29.85 -9.00 -3.99
CA ALA A 48 29.95 -10.45 -4.05
C ALA A 48 30.85 -10.84 -5.24
N PRO A 49 31.72 -11.84 -5.10
CA PRO A 49 32.62 -12.23 -6.17
C PRO A 49 31.81 -12.67 -7.39
N LYS A 50 32.19 -12.13 -8.56
CA LYS A 50 31.66 -12.48 -9.88
C LYS A 50 31.70 -13.99 -10.05
N ALA A 51 30.54 -14.63 -10.20
CA ALA A 51 30.45 -15.98 -10.73
C ALA A 51 30.83 -15.91 -12.22
N GLU A 52 32.00 -16.43 -12.55
CA GLU A 52 32.40 -16.68 -13.94
C GLU A 52 31.63 -17.88 -14.47
N GLY A 53 30.76 -17.61 -15.44
CA GLY A 53 30.36 -18.53 -16.50
C GLY A 53 29.43 -19.67 -16.11
N GLU A 54 28.18 -19.59 -16.58
CA GLU A 54 27.62 -20.70 -17.36
C GLU A 54 26.47 -20.20 -18.24
N THR A 55 26.55 -20.62 -19.49
CA THR A 55 25.72 -20.29 -20.64
C THR A 55 24.37 -20.98 -20.60
N GLY A 56 23.31 -20.21 -20.88
CA GLY A 56 22.18 -20.64 -21.69
C GLY A 56 21.15 -21.57 -21.05
N GLY A 57 19.93 -21.05 -20.88
CA GLY A 57 18.74 -21.85 -20.62
C GLY A 57 17.68 -20.99 -19.93
N GLY A 58 16.68 -20.53 -20.67
CA GLY A 58 15.52 -19.88 -20.07
C GLY A 58 14.83 -20.85 -19.14
N ASN A 59 14.79 -20.52 -17.86
CA ASN A 59 13.89 -21.08 -16.88
C ASN A 59 13.40 -19.90 -16.03
N GLU A 60 12.09 -19.81 -15.87
CA GLU A 60 11.43 -18.98 -14.85
C GLU A 60 12.11 -19.21 -13.50
N PRO A 61 12.30 -18.17 -12.67
CA PRO A 61 12.96 -18.35 -11.38
C PRO A 61 12.11 -19.27 -10.51
N GLU A 62 12.61 -20.48 -10.29
CA GLU A 62 12.08 -21.41 -9.29
C GLU A 62 12.03 -20.69 -7.94
N THR A 63 10.81 -20.50 -7.45
CA THR A 63 10.54 -19.91 -6.14
C THR A 63 11.16 -20.83 -5.10
N LYS A 64 12.12 -20.33 -4.31
CA LYS A 64 12.59 -21.04 -3.12
C LYS A 64 11.36 -21.36 -2.28
N GLU A 65 11.10 -22.65 -2.03
CA GLU A 65 9.88 -23.10 -1.37
C GLU A 65 9.60 -22.27 -0.10
N GLY A 66 8.52 -21.50 -0.12
CA GLY A 66 8.03 -20.74 1.04
C GLY A 66 8.32 -19.24 1.09
N THR A 67 9.09 -18.66 0.16
CA THR A 67 9.27 -17.19 0.06
C THR A 67 8.28 -16.56 -0.93
N VAL A 68 7.83 -15.35 -0.64
CA VAL A 68 6.92 -14.55 -1.49
C VAL A 68 7.66 -13.31 -1.97
N GLY A 69 7.92 -13.23 -3.29
CA GLY A 69 8.73 -12.15 -3.85
C GLY A 69 10.13 -12.13 -3.23
N ASP A 70 10.55 -10.95 -2.79
CA ASP A 70 11.85 -10.70 -2.15
C ASP A 70 11.82 -10.89 -0.62
N LEU A 71 10.67 -11.22 -0.03
CA LEU A 71 10.52 -11.45 1.41
C LEU A 71 11.27 -12.70 1.87
N GLY A 72 11.89 -12.61 3.04
CA GLY A 72 12.40 -13.75 3.78
C GLY A 72 11.32 -14.77 4.12
N SER A 73 11.74 -15.98 4.48
CA SER A 73 10.81 -17.09 4.75
C SER A 73 9.90 -16.83 5.95
N LEU A 74 10.42 -16.20 7.02
CA LEU A 74 9.62 -15.85 8.19
C LEU A 74 8.64 -14.71 7.87
N ALA A 75 9.08 -13.65 7.18
CA ALA A 75 8.21 -12.57 6.73
C ALA A 75 7.08 -13.09 5.83
N SER A 76 7.40 -13.98 4.90
CA SER A 76 6.41 -14.66 4.05
C SER A 76 5.39 -15.48 4.84
N ARG A 77 5.83 -16.20 5.88
CA ARG A 77 4.95 -16.96 6.78
C ARG A 77 4.04 -16.04 7.59
N ILE A 78 4.58 -14.95 8.14
CA ILE A 78 3.81 -13.97 8.90
C ILE A 78 2.78 -13.29 8.00
N GLY A 79 3.18 -12.80 6.82
CA GLY A 79 2.27 -12.17 5.86
C GLY A 79 1.13 -13.09 5.43
N ARG A 80 1.43 -14.36 5.18
CA ARG A 80 0.39 -15.38 4.92
C ARG A 80 -0.57 -15.52 6.10
N TRP A 81 -0.04 -15.67 7.31
CA TRP A 81 -0.86 -15.83 8.51
C TRP A 81 -1.77 -14.61 8.74
N LEU A 82 -1.25 -13.39 8.57
CA LEU A 82 -2.02 -12.14 8.66
C LEU A 82 -3.16 -12.11 7.62
N CYS A 83 -2.86 -12.47 6.38
CA CYS A 83 -3.83 -12.53 5.29
C CYS A 83 -4.94 -13.56 5.54
N GLU A 84 -4.58 -14.76 6.04
CA GLU A 84 -5.51 -15.84 6.41
C GLU A 84 -6.45 -15.47 7.56
N HIS A 85 -5.96 -14.67 8.52
CA HIS A 85 -6.75 -14.26 9.68
C HIS A 85 -7.57 -12.99 9.44
N SER A 86 -7.44 -12.33 8.28
CA SER A 86 -8.28 -11.20 7.91
C SER A 86 -9.68 -11.68 7.53
N VAL A 87 -10.69 -11.18 8.24
CA VAL A 87 -12.11 -11.50 7.99
C VAL A 87 -12.68 -10.65 6.87
N THR A 88 -12.30 -9.37 6.80
CA THR A 88 -12.93 -8.39 5.91
C THR A 88 -12.10 -8.03 4.69
N GLY A 89 -10.78 -8.29 4.69
CA GLY A 89 -9.89 -7.84 3.61
C GLY A 89 -9.67 -6.33 3.62
N MET A 90 -9.88 -5.69 4.77
CA MET A 90 -9.55 -4.29 5.00
C MET A 90 -8.36 -4.18 5.95
N PRO A 91 -7.63 -3.05 5.91
CA PRO A 91 -6.65 -2.69 6.94
C PRO A 91 -7.23 -2.82 8.34
N ASP A 92 -6.58 -3.59 9.21
CA ASP A 92 -7.01 -3.80 10.59
C ASP A 92 -5.81 -3.89 11.54
N ASN A 93 -6.05 -3.59 12.82
CA ASN A 93 -5.05 -3.72 13.86
C ASN A 93 -4.93 -5.18 14.28
N ILE A 94 -3.70 -5.66 14.38
CA ILE A 94 -3.41 -7.04 14.74
C ILE A 94 -3.08 -7.12 16.22
N ASP A 95 -3.65 -8.14 16.86
CA ASP A 95 -3.35 -8.44 18.25
C ASP A 95 -1.93 -9.03 18.41
N GLU A 96 -1.14 -8.40 19.27
CA GLU A 96 0.25 -8.75 19.54
C GLU A 96 0.37 -10.19 20.08
N GLU A 97 -0.50 -10.57 21.03
CA GLU A 97 -0.47 -11.90 21.63
C GLU A 97 -0.86 -12.99 20.63
N GLY A 98 -1.74 -12.68 19.67
CA GLY A 98 -2.07 -13.55 18.55
C GLY A 98 -0.85 -13.92 17.72
N VAL A 99 0.01 -12.94 17.39
CA VAL A 99 1.25 -13.18 16.63
C VAL A 99 2.26 -13.98 17.47
N LEU A 100 2.49 -13.59 18.72
CA LEU A 100 3.43 -14.27 19.61
C LEU A 100 3.04 -15.73 19.88
N THR A 101 1.74 -16.01 19.93
CA THR A 101 1.22 -17.38 20.06
C THR A 101 1.42 -18.18 18.78
N ALA A 102 1.09 -17.60 17.62
CA ALA A 102 1.20 -18.27 16.32
C ALA A 102 2.65 -18.62 15.94
N PHE A 103 3.61 -17.81 16.40
CA PHE A 103 5.04 -17.97 16.13
C PHE A 103 5.85 -18.16 17.42
N SER A 104 5.29 -18.94 18.37
CA SER A 104 5.90 -19.20 19.68
C SER A 104 7.26 -19.94 19.61
N ASP A 105 7.59 -20.50 18.45
CA ASP A 105 8.86 -21.17 18.14
C ASP A 105 9.98 -20.21 17.71
N MET A 106 9.67 -18.92 17.46
CA MET A 106 10.60 -17.92 16.95
C MET A 106 11.02 -16.92 18.03
N GLU A 107 12.25 -16.42 17.92
CA GLU A 107 12.74 -15.39 18.82
C GLU A 107 12.13 -14.01 18.49
N GLU A 108 11.89 -13.17 19.51
CA GLU A 108 11.25 -11.85 19.30
C GLU A 108 12.03 -10.94 18.34
N GLY A 109 13.36 -11.06 18.31
CA GLY A 109 14.20 -10.32 17.39
C GLY A 109 13.93 -10.68 15.93
N GLU A 110 13.82 -11.98 15.64
CA GLU A 110 13.52 -12.49 14.30
C GLU A 110 12.12 -12.07 13.84
N LEU A 111 11.14 -12.09 14.76
CA LEU A 111 9.79 -11.59 14.48
C LEU A 111 9.79 -10.09 14.14
N LYS A 112 10.57 -9.28 14.84
CA LYS A 112 10.69 -7.83 14.55
C LYS A 112 11.32 -7.57 13.20
N GLU A 113 12.37 -8.30 12.84
CA GLU A 113 13.03 -8.18 11.53
C GLU A 113 12.07 -8.59 10.41
N ALA A 114 11.37 -9.72 10.56
CA ALA A 114 10.38 -10.18 9.59
C ALA A 114 9.19 -9.20 9.43
N LEU A 115 8.74 -8.56 10.52
CA LEU A 115 7.73 -7.52 10.44
C LEU A 115 8.25 -6.26 9.73
N ALA A 116 9.51 -5.89 9.94
CA ALA A 116 10.13 -4.77 9.25
C ALA A 116 10.25 -5.04 7.74
N GLU A 117 10.56 -6.27 7.31
CA GLU A 117 10.51 -6.64 5.89
C GLU A 117 9.10 -6.45 5.30
N LEU A 118 8.06 -6.89 6.00
CA LEU A 118 6.67 -6.69 5.57
C LEU A 118 6.30 -5.20 5.49
N GLU A 119 6.83 -4.35 6.38
CA GLU A 119 6.62 -2.90 6.31
C GLU A 119 7.34 -2.28 5.12
N MET A 120 8.56 -2.74 4.80
CA MET A 120 9.29 -2.29 3.60
C MET A 120 8.53 -2.60 2.32
N GLU A 121 7.86 -3.76 2.26
CA GLU A 121 6.95 -4.14 1.17
C GLU A 121 5.55 -3.53 1.31
N SER A 122 5.36 -2.55 2.20
CA SER A 122 4.07 -1.85 2.44
C SER A 122 2.90 -2.77 2.80
N CYS A 123 3.17 -4.02 3.20
CA CYS A 123 2.14 -4.99 3.59
C CYS A 123 1.58 -4.71 4.98
N VAL A 124 2.37 -4.07 5.85
CA VAL A 124 1.95 -3.63 7.18
C VAL A 124 2.43 -2.22 7.45
N VAL A 125 1.78 -1.55 8.39
CA VAL A 125 2.24 -0.31 9.02
C VAL A 125 2.60 -0.63 10.45
N LEU A 126 3.82 -0.29 10.86
CA LEU A 126 4.31 -0.51 12.22
C LEU A 126 4.30 0.79 13.02
N SER A 127 3.94 0.67 14.29
CA SER A 127 4.02 1.78 15.25
C SER A 127 4.73 1.33 16.51
N HIS A 128 5.89 1.94 16.77
CA HIS A 128 6.72 1.61 17.93
C HIS A 128 6.18 2.29 19.18
N VAL A 129 5.83 1.48 20.18
CA VAL A 129 5.35 1.94 21.49
C VAL A 129 6.26 1.37 22.57
N ILE A 130 6.55 2.16 23.60
CA ILE A 130 7.36 1.71 24.72
C ILE A 130 6.58 0.66 25.54
N GLY A 131 7.24 -0.45 25.88
CA GLY A 131 6.70 -1.46 26.79
C GLY A 131 5.93 -2.60 26.12
N THR A 132 5.86 -2.64 24.78
CA THR A 132 5.37 -3.80 24.03
C THR A 132 6.53 -4.69 23.59
N ARG A 133 6.26 -5.98 23.40
CA ARG A 133 7.27 -6.95 22.91
C ARG A 133 7.44 -6.79 21.41
N LEU A 134 6.36 -6.60 20.66
CA LEU A 134 6.35 -6.29 19.22
C LEU A 134 5.88 -4.84 18.96
N PRO A 135 6.21 -4.24 17.82
CA PRO A 135 5.54 -3.01 17.38
C PRO A 135 4.04 -3.26 17.24
N ARG A 136 3.21 -2.21 17.33
CA ARG A 136 1.81 -2.31 16.91
C ARG A 136 1.77 -2.53 15.42
N ILE A 137 1.02 -3.53 14.99
CA ILE A 137 0.91 -3.94 13.59
C ILE A 137 -0.48 -3.57 13.11
N GLN A 138 -0.54 -2.84 12.00
CA GLN A 138 -1.76 -2.66 11.22
C GLN A 138 -1.52 -3.26 9.83
N THR A 139 -2.43 -4.09 9.34
CA THR A 139 -2.34 -4.58 7.96
C THR A 139 -2.62 -3.45 6.98
N ALA A 140 -2.01 -3.51 5.81
CA ALA A 140 -2.25 -2.57 4.72
C ALA A 140 -2.87 -3.27 3.51
N GLU A 141 -3.31 -2.49 2.53
CA GLU A 141 -3.93 -3.00 1.30
C GLU A 141 -2.99 -3.91 0.50
N GLU A 142 -1.69 -3.57 0.48
CA GLU A 142 -0.65 -4.31 -0.24
C GLU A 142 -0.52 -5.77 0.22
N LEU A 143 -0.82 -6.05 1.50
CA LEU A 143 -0.84 -7.41 2.04
C LEU A 143 -1.78 -8.29 1.22
N PHE A 144 -2.97 -7.79 0.90
CA PHE A 144 -3.98 -8.56 0.18
C PHE A 144 -3.60 -8.74 -1.28
N LEU A 145 -2.99 -7.72 -1.91
CA LEU A 145 -2.48 -7.83 -3.27
C LEU A 145 -1.42 -8.92 -3.41
N VAL A 146 -0.51 -8.99 -2.43
CA VAL A 146 0.60 -9.95 -2.43
C VAL A 146 0.15 -11.36 -2.04
N PHE A 147 -0.68 -11.49 -0.99
CA PHE A 147 -0.94 -12.79 -0.37
C PHE A 147 -2.29 -13.44 -0.74
N ASP A 148 -3.32 -12.70 -1.17
CA ASP A 148 -4.61 -13.31 -1.54
C ASP A 148 -4.50 -14.33 -2.69
N PRO A 149 -3.65 -14.15 -3.73
CA PRO A 149 -3.44 -15.19 -4.75
C PRO A 149 -2.91 -16.51 -4.18
N LEU A 150 -2.15 -16.43 -3.07
CA LEU A 150 -1.58 -17.59 -2.40
C LEU A 150 -2.58 -18.25 -1.45
N VAL A 151 -3.33 -17.43 -0.71
CA VAL A 151 -4.25 -17.84 0.36
C VAL A 151 -5.63 -18.21 -0.17
N LEU A 152 -6.27 -17.30 -0.91
CA LEU A 152 -7.65 -17.44 -1.38
C LEU A 152 -7.74 -18.04 -2.79
N LYS A 153 -6.62 -18.15 -3.51
CA LYS A 153 -6.57 -18.52 -4.94
C LYS A 153 -7.39 -17.58 -5.82
N SER A 154 -7.60 -16.35 -5.34
CA SER A 154 -8.20 -15.24 -6.06
C SER A 154 -7.23 -14.07 -6.07
N SER A 155 -7.32 -13.21 -7.08
CA SER A 155 -6.46 -12.03 -7.20
C SER A 155 -7.30 -10.77 -7.07
N PRO A 156 -6.99 -9.86 -6.12
CA PRO A 156 -7.65 -8.57 -6.03
C PRO A 156 -7.56 -7.76 -7.34
N ILE A 157 -6.50 -7.96 -8.14
CA ILE A 157 -6.34 -7.34 -9.46
C ILE A 157 -7.43 -7.82 -10.42
N THR A 158 -7.65 -9.13 -10.51
CA THR A 158 -8.70 -9.71 -11.38
C THR A 158 -10.08 -9.33 -10.88
N ASP A 159 -10.29 -9.33 -9.57
CA ASP A 159 -11.56 -8.92 -8.96
C ASP A 159 -11.83 -7.42 -9.21
N ALA A 160 -10.81 -6.56 -9.13
CA ALA A 160 -10.92 -5.13 -9.41
C ALA A 160 -11.28 -4.86 -10.89
N LEU A 161 -10.74 -5.62 -11.84
CA LEU A 161 -11.13 -5.52 -13.25
C LEU A 161 -12.64 -5.76 -13.44
N HIS A 162 -13.17 -6.81 -12.80
CA HIS A 162 -14.60 -7.10 -12.84
C HIS A 162 -15.43 -5.95 -12.23
N LEU A 163 -15.00 -5.42 -11.09
CA LEU A 163 -15.69 -4.31 -10.43
C LEU A 163 -15.62 -3.00 -11.24
N VAL A 164 -14.51 -2.72 -11.92
CA VAL A 164 -14.37 -1.55 -12.82
C VAL A 164 -15.42 -1.60 -13.93
N ASP A 165 -15.64 -2.77 -14.54
CA ASP A 165 -16.64 -2.92 -15.59
C ASP A 165 -18.07 -2.65 -15.06
N LEU A 166 -18.40 -3.17 -13.87
CA LEU A 166 -19.69 -2.90 -13.21
C LEU A 166 -19.88 -1.41 -12.92
N VAL A 167 -18.86 -0.76 -12.35
CA VAL A 167 -18.89 0.66 -12.00
C VAL A 167 -19.04 1.54 -13.25
N LEU A 168 -18.34 1.23 -14.33
CA LEU A 168 -18.40 2.00 -15.58
C LEU A 168 -19.71 1.79 -16.35
N ALA A 169 -20.42 0.66 -16.15
CA ALA A 169 -21.75 0.46 -16.72
C ALA A 169 -22.83 1.31 -16.05
N GLY A 170 -22.59 1.77 -14.81
CA GLY A 170 -23.51 2.58 -14.03
C GLY A 170 -23.54 4.08 -14.37
N ASP A 171 -24.43 4.80 -13.68
CA ASP A 171 -24.73 6.22 -13.89
C ASP A 171 -23.74 7.21 -13.25
N GLY A 172 -22.80 6.70 -12.46
CA GLY A 172 -21.75 7.50 -11.81
C GLY A 172 -21.95 7.71 -10.31
N SER A 173 -23.04 7.25 -9.70
CA SER A 173 -23.18 7.22 -8.23
C SER A 173 -23.17 5.78 -7.74
N VAL A 174 -22.17 5.42 -6.94
CA VAL A 174 -21.91 4.02 -6.57
C VAL A 174 -21.98 3.84 -5.06
N SER A 175 -22.93 3.02 -4.60
CA SER A 175 -22.95 2.43 -3.26
C SER A 175 -22.05 1.20 -3.24
N LEU A 176 -21.12 1.10 -2.27
CA LEU A 176 -20.24 -0.06 -2.19
C LEU A 176 -20.98 -1.34 -1.77
N SER A 177 -22.03 -1.21 -0.96
CA SER A 177 -22.89 -2.35 -0.61
C SER A 177 -23.63 -2.88 -1.83
N ASP A 178 -24.17 -1.99 -2.67
CA ASP A 178 -24.92 -2.40 -3.86
C ASP A 178 -23.98 -2.99 -4.92
N LEU A 179 -22.77 -2.43 -5.04
CA LEU A 179 -21.73 -2.97 -5.92
C LEU A 179 -21.27 -4.36 -5.45
N HIS A 180 -21.11 -4.55 -4.14
CA HIS A 180 -20.79 -5.86 -3.55
C HIS A 180 -21.88 -6.88 -3.87
N ASP A 181 -23.15 -6.55 -3.62
CA ASP A 181 -24.29 -7.43 -3.94
C ASP A 181 -24.35 -7.77 -5.44
N GLN A 182 -24.06 -6.81 -6.31
CA GLN A 182 -24.02 -7.01 -7.78
C GLN A 182 -22.85 -7.90 -8.22
N SER A 183 -21.70 -7.81 -7.55
CA SER A 183 -20.51 -8.60 -7.90
C SER A 183 -20.66 -10.09 -7.56
N GLY A 184 -21.50 -10.43 -6.57
CA GLY A 184 -21.64 -11.78 -6.05
C GLY A 184 -20.38 -12.34 -5.38
N MET A 185 -19.41 -11.49 -5.07
CA MET A 185 -18.17 -11.87 -4.39
C MET A 185 -18.40 -12.03 -2.88
N ASP A 186 -17.55 -12.83 -2.23
CA ASP A 186 -17.46 -12.79 -0.77
C ASP A 186 -16.81 -11.45 -0.33
N GLN A 187 -17.26 -10.90 0.79
CA GLN A 187 -16.80 -9.60 1.29
C GLN A 187 -15.27 -9.51 1.43
N ARG A 188 -14.64 -10.59 1.92
CA ARG A 188 -13.18 -10.69 2.08
C ARG A 188 -12.40 -10.50 0.78
N ARG A 189 -12.98 -10.90 -0.35
CA ARG A 189 -12.41 -10.73 -1.70
C ARG A 189 -12.80 -9.40 -2.31
N PHE A 190 -14.02 -8.95 -2.04
CA PHE A 190 -14.54 -7.68 -2.56
C PHE A 190 -13.74 -6.47 -2.08
N ASN A 191 -13.46 -6.40 -0.77
CA ASN A 191 -12.93 -5.18 -0.16
C ASN A 191 -11.54 -4.75 -0.69
N PRO A 192 -10.55 -5.64 -0.86
CA PRO A 192 -9.27 -5.26 -1.47
C PRO A 192 -9.44 -4.67 -2.88
N ALA A 193 -10.25 -5.32 -3.72
CA ALA A 193 -10.54 -4.86 -5.08
C ALA A 193 -11.30 -3.53 -5.11
N ALA A 194 -12.27 -3.36 -4.21
CA ALA A 194 -13.01 -2.12 -4.05
C ALA A 194 -12.12 -0.97 -3.56
N GLY A 195 -11.15 -1.25 -2.68
CA GLY A 195 -10.16 -0.27 -2.21
C GLY A 195 -9.38 0.35 -3.36
N MET A 196 -8.88 -0.48 -4.29
CA MET A 196 -8.19 -0.01 -5.50
C MET A 196 -9.05 0.95 -6.34
N ILE A 197 -10.35 0.66 -6.49
CA ILE A 197 -11.26 1.53 -7.24
C ILE A 197 -11.47 2.85 -6.49
N VAL A 198 -11.67 2.80 -5.18
CA VAL A 198 -11.88 3.99 -4.35
C VAL A 198 -10.66 4.92 -4.38
N ALA A 199 -9.45 4.36 -4.42
CA ALA A 199 -8.21 5.12 -4.49
C ALA A 199 -8.08 5.97 -5.77
N GLU A 200 -8.72 5.56 -6.87
CA GLU A 200 -8.74 6.31 -8.14
C GLU A 200 -9.77 7.44 -8.17
N ILE A 201 -10.69 7.49 -7.19
CA ILE A 201 -11.72 8.52 -7.13
C ILE A 201 -11.17 9.76 -6.42
N GLY A 202 -11.26 10.90 -7.09
CA GLY A 202 -10.71 12.14 -6.56
C GLY A 202 -11.30 12.56 -5.20
N GLU A 203 -10.47 13.26 -4.43
CA GLU A 203 -10.84 13.76 -3.10
C GLU A 203 -12.14 14.57 -3.12
N GLY A 204 -12.95 14.39 -2.06
CA GLY A 204 -14.23 15.08 -1.90
C GLY A 204 -15.40 14.42 -2.64
N ARG A 205 -15.15 13.38 -3.44
CA ARG A 205 -16.20 12.56 -4.09
C ARG A 205 -16.40 11.19 -3.47
N VAL A 206 -15.49 10.78 -2.59
CA VAL A 206 -15.63 9.60 -1.72
C VAL A 206 -16.27 10.02 -0.39
N SER A 207 -17.25 9.25 0.07
CA SER A 207 -17.88 9.49 1.37
C SER A 207 -16.86 9.39 2.51
N ARG A 208 -16.83 10.40 3.37
CA ARG A 208 -16.03 10.41 4.61
C ARG A 208 -16.78 9.83 5.81
N THR A 209 -18.00 9.36 5.61
CA THR A 209 -18.77 8.73 6.70
C THR A 209 -18.15 7.38 7.03
N TYR A 210 -17.88 7.15 8.31
CA TYR A 210 -17.34 5.88 8.80
C TYR A 210 -18.15 4.69 8.27
N SER A 211 -17.41 3.70 7.75
CA SER A 211 -17.91 2.49 7.13
C SER A 211 -17.13 1.30 7.71
N PRO A 212 -17.73 0.52 8.63
CA PRO A 212 -17.02 -0.59 9.27
C PRO A 212 -16.82 -1.80 8.35
N ASP A 213 -17.59 -1.89 7.27
CA ASP A 213 -17.70 -3.10 6.43
C ASP A 213 -17.05 -2.94 5.04
N TYR A 214 -16.83 -1.70 4.61
CA TYR A 214 -16.35 -1.35 3.27
C TYR A 214 -15.36 -0.19 3.31
N PRO A 215 -14.40 -0.09 2.36
CA PRO A 215 -13.42 0.99 2.28
C PRO A 215 -14.05 2.40 2.23
N ALA A 216 -15.25 2.49 1.65
CA ALA A 216 -16.09 3.69 1.69
C ALA A 216 -17.57 3.27 1.64
N ARG A 217 -18.48 4.16 2.06
CA ARG A 217 -19.93 3.89 1.92
C ARG A 217 -20.40 4.03 0.46
N TYR A 218 -20.01 5.13 -0.17
CA TYR A 218 -20.35 5.44 -1.54
C TYR A 218 -19.33 6.42 -2.12
N PHE A 219 -19.30 6.52 -3.44
CA PHE A 219 -18.62 7.60 -4.15
C PHE A 219 -19.43 8.07 -5.34
N THR A 220 -19.14 9.28 -5.81
CA THR A 220 -19.65 9.79 -7.08
C THR A 220 -18.51 10.00 -8.06
N MET A 221 -18.78 9.81 -9.35
CA MET A 221 -17.77 9.92 -10.41
C MET A 221 -18.02 11.14 -11.27
N ALA A 222 -17.01 11.97 -11.41
CA ALA A 222 -16.90 12.92 -12.48
C ALA A 222 -16.30 12.26 -13.74
N SER A 223 -16.20 13.02 -14.84
CA SER A 223 -15.67 12.51 -16.11
C SER A 223 -14.20 12.06 -15.96
N GLU A 224 -13.42 12.79 -15.16
CA GLU A 224 -12.02 12.48 -14.87
C GLU A 224 -11.84 11.15 -14.12
N ASP A 225 -12.71 10.84 -13.14
CA ASP A 225 -12.64 9.58 -12.40
C ASP A 225 -12.97 8.40 -13.33
N ARG A 226 -13.96 8.56 -14.22
CA ARG A 226 -14.27 7.55 -15.24
C ARG A 226 -13.10 7.30 -16.19
N VAL A 227 -12.29 8.32 -16.48
CA VAL A 227 -11.07 8.17 -17.28
C VAL A 227 -9.98 7.49 -16.45
N ALA A 228 -9.83 7.82 -15.17
CA ALA A 228 -8.89 7.16 -14.25
C ALA A 228 -9.19 5.66 -14.13
N LEU A 229 -10.44 5.27 -13.86
CA LEU A 229 -10.84 3.87 -13.79
C LEU A 229 -10.63 3.11 -15.11
N LYS A 230 -10.87 3.75 -16.26
CA LYS A 230 -10.53 3.15 -17.57
C LYS A 230 -9.04 2.95 -17.78
N ARG A 231 -8.20 3.82 -17.20
CA ARG A 231 -6.73 3.66 -17.23
C ARG A 231 -6.29 2.56 -16.28
N LEU A 232 -6.83 2.53 -15.06
CA LEU A 232 -6.64 1.45 -14.10
C LEU A 232 -6.94 0.10 -14.76
N GLY A 233 -8.13 -0.06 -15.35
CA GLY A 233 -8.50 -1.32 -16.01
C GLY A 233 -7.54 -1.74 -17.12
N LYS A 234 -7.00 -0.80 -17.88
CA LYS A 234 -5.95 -1.10 -18.88
C LYS A 234 -4.63 -1.52 -18.23
N GLN A 235 -4.19 -0.82 -17.19
CA GLN A 235 -2.95 -1.12 -16.47
C GLN A 235 -3.01 -2.50 -15.80
N LEU A 236 -4.15 -2.86 -15.24
CA LEU A 236 -4.36 -4.17 -14.59
C LEU A 236 -4.43 -5.34 -15.59
N THR A 237 -4.71 -5.08 -16.87
CA THR A 237 -4.77 -6.11 -17.92
C THR A 237 -3.39 -6.42 -18.54
N GLY A 238 -2.46 -5.46 -18.50
CA GLY A 238 -1.14 -5.54 -19.15
C GLY A 238 -1.13 -4.98 -20.57
#